data_AF-A0AAX3T525-F1
#
_entry.id   AF-A0AAX3T525-F1
#
_cell.length_a   1.000
_cell.length_b   1.000
_cell.length_c   1.000
_cell.angle_alpha   90.00
_cell.angle_beta   90.00
_cell.angle_gamma   90.00
#
_symmetry.space_group_name_H-M   'P 1'
#
loop_
_entity.id
_entity.type
_entity.pdbx_description
1 polymer ?
#
loop_
_entity_poly.entity_id
_entity_poly.type
_entity_poly.pdbx_seq_one_letter_code
_entity_poly.pdbx_strand_id
1 'polypeptide(L)'
;MARVRPERRRPIDLAVTAAIVVVVAALCVTAWALSPVRHTVSVPAAAEPAAVQPAQSVPASFVARWRADSDATRAPAIGTSAVVTGNGGRVVGHDPATGRELWSYSRDLDLCAVGTAWTGSADMALAVYRNSRGCSEVTALDAGTGSRKGARTSDADPEVRLATDSGYVVAQGPRRMETWGSNLVRGIEYGRVEAPVRPEDAPDRVDCELFSSVVSGDRVAVVERCADDPGYRLTVLGAVLGDDEKVEQYGSTLITGDVSGPPPVVIAMSSSGIAVYDGGAAPAEPPTFDAESGPAIRRFDTDANAAGTNTVAGDSTPPAGSAPISSDGIVTYWTGKATVVLNAQTLNPIYQVPGTLGPGQMMAGQLLLPSTTGISVRDVATGREIRSIPLARSEPAAPVVSLRVLGDIVVEQHGPRIEAFGPG
;
A
#
# COMPACT_ATOMS: atom_id res chain seq x y z
N MET A 1 -17.30 -69.94 15.65
CA MET A 1 -17.13 -68.66 14.93
C MET A 1 -17.69 -68.81 13.52
N ALA A 2 -18.90 -68.29 13.28
CA ALA A 2 -19.49 -68.31 11.94
C ALA A 2 -18.69 -67.36 11.04
N ARG A 3 -18.08 -67.89 9.96
CA ARG A 3 -17.56 -67.05 8.88
C ARG A 3 -18.73 -66.34 8.22
N VAL A 4 -18.79 -65.02 8.36
CA VAL A 4 -19.68 -64.18 7.56
C VAL A 4 -19.41 -64.50 6.08
N ARG A 5 -20.44 -64.99 5.37
CA ARG A 5 -20.37 -65.27 3.94
C ARG A 5 -19.99 -63.96 3.24
N PRO A 6 -18.94 -63.90 2.42
CA PRO A 6 -18.62 -62.68 1.69
C PRO A 6 -19.85 -62.31 0.86
N GLU A 7 -20.24 -61.05 0.96
CA GLU A 7 -21.35 -60.46 0.23
C GLU A 7 -21.25 -60.87 -1.24
N ARG A 8 -22.34 -61.43 -1.80
CA ARG A 8 -22.33 -62.00 -3.16
C ARG A 8 -21.87 -60.92 -4.13
N ARG A 9 -20.64 -61.02 -4.64
CA ARG A 9 -20.10 -60.20 -5.73
C ARG A 9 -20.98 -60.35 -6.97
N ARG A 10 -21.94 -59.44 -7.20
CA ARG A 10 -22.76 -59.43 -8.42
C ARG A 10 -22.03 -58.68 -9.54
N PRO A 11 -22.28 -59.00 -10.82
CA PRO A 11 -21.71 -58.25 -11.95
C PRO A 11 -22.07 -56.76 -11.90
N ILE A 12 -23.26 -56.44 -11.37
CA ILE A 12 -23.74 -55.08 -11.16
C ILE A 12 -22.85 -54.35 -10.14
N ASP A 13 -22.47 -55.00 -9.04
CA ASP A 13 -21.60 -54.39 -8.02
C ASP A 13 -20.22 -54.03 -8.61
N LEU A 14 -19.70 -54.86 -9.53
CA LEU A 14 -18.47 -54.57 -10.26
C LEU A 14 -18.61 -53.42 -11.25
N ALA A 15 -19.72 -53.35 -11.99
CA ALA A 15 -19.99 -52.25 -12.91
C ALA A 15 -20.17 -50.92 -12.17
N VAL A 16 -20.91 -50.93 -11.06
CA VAL A 16 -21.09 -49.75 -10.19
C VAL A 16 -19.77 -49.33 -9.56
N THR A 17 -18.98 -50.28 -9.04
CA THR A 17 -17.65 -49.98 -8.48
C THR A 17 -16.72 -49.39 -9.56
N ALA A 18 -16.69 -49.96 -10.76
CA ALA A 18 -15.91 -49.42 -11.87
C ALA A 18 -16.36 -48.00 -12.26
N ALA A 19 -17.68 -47.75 -12.31
CA ALA A 19 -18.22 -46.42 -12.57
C ALA A 19 -17.81 -45.41 -11.49
N ILE A 20 -17.91 -45.78 -10.20
CA ILE A 20 -17.46 -44.93 -9.08
C ILE A 20 -15.97 -44.63 -9.21
N VAL A 21 -15.12 -45.64 -9.48
CA VAL A 21 -13.68 -45.44 -9.65
C VAL A 21 -13.39 -44.48 -10.80
N VAL A 22 -14.08 -44.60 -11.92
CA VAL A 22 -13.93 -43.67 -13.07
C VAL A 22 -14.36 -42.25 -12.68
N VAL A 23 -15.49 -42.10 -11.96
CA VAL A 23 -15.96 -40.78 -11.49
C VAL A 23 -14.97 -40.15 -10.51
N VAL A 24 -14.48 -40.92 -9.53
CA VAL A 24 -13.48 -40.45 -8.57
C VAL A 24 -12.19 -40.06 -9.29
N ALA A 25 -11.71 -40.88 -10.22
CA ALA A 25 -10.53 -40.56 -11.02
C ALA A 25 -10.73 -39.28 -11.85
N ALA A 26 -11.90 -39.11 -12.48
CA ALA A 26 -12.23 -37.90 -13.22
C ALA A 26 -12.27 -36.66 -12.31
N LEU A 27 -12.87 -36.75 -11.12
CA LEU A 27 -12.88 -35.68 -10.13
C LEU A 27 -11.47 -35.34 -9.64
N CYS A 28 -10.62 -36.33 -9.35
CA CYS A 28 -9.22 -36.12 -8.97
C CYS A 28 -8.42 -35.43 -10.08
N VAL A 29 -8.56 -35.87 -11.33
CA VAL A 29 -7.89 -35.24 -12.49
C VAL A 29 -8.36 -33.80 -12.67
N THR A 30 -9.65 -33.54 -12.51
CA THR A 30 -10.24 -32.19 -12.64
C THR A 30 -9.74 -31.28 -11.52
N ALA A 31 -9.77 -31.74 -10.27
CA ALA A 31 -9.24 -31.01 -9.12
C ALA A 31 -7.74 -30.73 -9.26
N TRP A 32 -6.97 -31.66 -9.82
CA TRP A 32 -5.55 -31.47 -10.12
C TRP A 32 -5.31 -30.46 -11.26
N ALA A 33 -6.11 -30.53 -12.34
CA ALA A 33 -5.98 -29.63 -13.48
C ALA A 33 -6.36 -28.18 -13.15
N LEU A 34 -7.35 -27.99 -12.27
CA LEU A 34 -7.83 -26.69 -11.81
C LEU A 34 -7.13 -26.21 -10.53
N SER A 35 -6.17 -26.98 -10.00
CA SER A 35 -5.52 -26.65 -8.73
C SER A 35 -4.73 -25.34 -8.83
N PRO A 36 -4.88 -24.40 -7.88
CA PRO A 36 -4.06 -23.18 -7.82
C PRO A 36 -2.56 -23.45 -7.78
N VAL A 37 -2.14 -24.59 -7.23
CA VAL A 37 -0.72 -25.00 -7.18
C VAL A 37 -0.14 -25.18 -8.58
N ARG A 38 -0.94 -25.70 -9.53
CA ARG A 38 -0.50 -25.91 -10.91
C ARG A 38 -0.34 -24.59 -11.67
N HIS A 39 -1.16 -23.60 -11.32
CA HIS A 39 -1.18 -22.27 -11.92
C HIS A 39 -0.35 -21.26 -11.13
N THR A 40 0.59 -21.75 -10.32
CA THR A 40 1.51 -20.94 -9.53
C THR A 40 2.95 -21.38 -9.81
N VAL A 41 3.79 -20.43 -10.20
CA VAL A 41 5.24 -20.62 -10.31
C VAL A 41 5.89 -19.87 -9.15
N SER A 42 6.67 -20.57 -8.33
CA SER A 42 7.38 -19.99 -7.19
C SER A 42 8.84 -20.41 -7.29
N VAL A 43 9.70 -19.43 -7.52
CA VAL A 43 11.16 -19.60 -7.62
C VAL A 43 11.79 -18.75 -6.52
N PRO A 44 12.02 -19.31 -5.32
CA PRO A 44 12.73 -18.62 -4.25
C PRO A 44 14.19 -18.36 -4.63
N ALA A 45 14.83 -17.42 -3.93
CA ALA A 45 16.24 -17.16 -4.07
C ALA A 45 17.07 -18.40 -3.71
N ALA A 46 18.14 -18.65 -4.48
CA ALA A 46 19.02 -19.79 -4.25
C ALA A 46 19.77 -19.74 -2.91
N ALA A 47 19.99 -18.53 -2.40
CA ALA A 47 20.55 -18.25 -1.08
C ALA A 47 19.94 -16.96 -0.55
N GLU A 48 19.98 -16.77 0.77
CA GLU A 48 19.51 -15.56 1.42
C GLU A 48 20.39 -14.35 1.01
N PRO A 49 19.82 -13.34 0.34
CA PRO A 49 20.58 -12.14 -0.02
C PRO A 49 20.97 -11.35 1.23
N ALA A 50 22.18 -10.80 1.23
CA ALA A 50 22.62 -9.94 2.32
C ALA A 50 21.78 -8.64 2.37
N ALA A 51 21.39 -8.22 3.58
CA ALA A 51 20.76 -6.94 3.79
C ALA A 51 21.67 -5.79 3.35
N VAL A 52 21.11 -4.85 2.58
CA VAL A 52 21.84 -3.69 2.08
C VAL A 52 22.12 -2.74 3.24
N GLN A 53 23.38 -2.34 3.38
CA GLN A 53 23.77 -1.38 4.41
C GLN A 53 23.32 0.04 4.03
N PRO A 54 22.86 0.86 4.99
CA PRO A 54 22.53 2.25 4.73
C PRO A 54 23.70 3.02 4.12
N ALA A 55 23.42 3.91 3.16
CA ALA A 55 24.45 4.78 2.60
C ALA A 55 25.06 5.69 3.67
N GLN A 56 26.38 5.84 3.63
CA GLN A 56 27.12 6.74 4.51
C GLN A 56 27.22 8.17 3.96
N SER A 57 26.98 8.34 2.67
CA SER A 57 26.98 9.64 1.99
C SER A 57 26.10 9.58 0.76
N VAL A 58 25.52 10.71 0.35
CA VAL A 58 24.90 10.83 -0.97
C VAL A 58 26.00 10.87 -2.04
N PRO A 59 25.97 10.00 -3.07
CA PRO A 59 26.89 10.04 -4.20
C PRO A 59 26.93 11.40 -4.92
N ALA A 60 28.06 11.71 -5.56
CA ALA A 60 28.21 12.94 -6.34
C ALA A 60 27.46 12.89 -7.67
N SER A 61 27.27 11.68 -8.21
CA SER A 61 26.58 11.40 -9.46
C SER A 61 25.85 10.07 -9.36
N PHE A 62 24.77 9.95 -10.15
CA PHE A 62 24.03 8.71 -10.31
C PHE A 62 24.01 8.31 -11.79
N VAL A 63 24.13 7.01 -12.05
CA VAL A 63 23.97 6.43 -13.39
C VAL A 63 22.87 5.37 -13.35
N ALA A 64 22.08 5.32 -14.42
CA ALA A 64 21.06 4.29 -14.59
C ALA A 64 21.71 2.91 -14.57
N ARG A 65 21.16 2.00 -13.78
CA ARG A 65 21.64 0.62 -13.64
C ARG A 65 20.73 -0.35 -14.36
N TRP A 66 19.45 -0.26 -14.06
CA TRP A 66 18.44 -1.16 -14.61
C TRP A 66 17.05 -0.54 -14.50
N ARG A 67 16.09 -1.16 -15.20
CA ARG A 67 14.68 -0.76 -15.23
C ARG A 67 13.79 -1.99 -15.29
N ALA A 68 12.57 -1.86 -14.79
CA ALA A 68 11.56 -2.92 -14.82
C ALA A 68 10.15 -2.33 -14.84
N ASP A 69 9.20 -3.10 -15.36
CA ASP A 69 7.77 -2.79 -15.28
C ASP A 69 7.25 -3.14 -13.88
N SER A 70 6.41 -2.26 -13.33
CA SER A 70 5.81 -2.39 -12.00
C SER A 70 4.50 -1.60 -11.91
N ASP A 71 3.48 -2.03 -12.65
CA ASP A 71 2.16 -1.40 -12.68
C ASP A 71 1.31 -1.68 -11.43
N ALA A 72 1.64 -2.73 -10.67
CA ALA A 72 0.96 -3.06 -9.42
C ALA A 72 1.48 -2.30 -8.19
N THR A 73 2.56 -1.51 -8.30
CA THR A 73 3.08 -0.66 -7.22
C THR A 73 2.71 0.80 -7.43
N ARG A 74 2.61 1.60 -6.35
CA ARG A 74 2.39 3.07 -6.43
C ARG A 74 3.64 3.90 -6.12
N ALA A 75 4.55 3.32 -5.36
CA ALA A 75 5.88 3.81 -5.07
C ALA A 75 6.80 2.59 -5.03
N PRO A 76 8.13 2.77 -5.20
CA PRO A 76 9.06 1.64 -5.17
C PRO A 76 8.86 0.79 -3.91
N ALA A 77 8.51 -0.48 -4.10
CA ALA A 77 8.41 -1.44 -3.01
C ALA A 77 9.82 -1.95 -2.69
N ILE A 78 10.30 -1.70 -1.48
CA ILE A 78 11.71 -1.94 -1.09
C ILE A 78 11.72 -2.72 0.21
N GLY A 79 12.30 -3.92 0.17
CA GLY A 79 12.66 -4.69 1.36
C GLY A 79 14.08 -4.37 1.84
N THR A 80 14.61 -5.16 2.77
CA THR A 80 15.95 -4.93 3.33
C THR A 80 17.09 -5.27 2.37
N SER A 81 16.85 -6.14 1.39
CA SER A 81 17.87 -6.65 0.47
C SER A 81 17.49 -6.60 -1.01
N ALA A 82 16.23 -6.29 -1.33
CA ALA A 82 15.72 -6.36 -2.69
C ALA A 82 14.74 -5.22 -3.01
N VAL A 83 14.70 -4.85 -4.30
CA VAL A 83 13.64 -4.01 -4.87
C VAL A 83 12.58 -4.93 -5.45
N VAL A 84 11.33 -4.75 -5.04
CA VAL A 84 10.21 -5.61 -5.43
C VAL A 84 9.39 -4.93 -6.52
N THR A 85 9.12 -5.64 -7.60
CA THR A 85 8.24 -5.20 -8.69
C THR A 85 7.05 -6.13 -8.85
N GLY A 86 5.97 -5.61 -9.42
CA GLY A 86 4.77 -6.39 -9.74
C GLY A 86 4.22 -6.00 -11.09
N ASN A 87 4.15 -6.95 -12.02
CA ASN A 87 3.58 -6.74 -13.34
C ASN A 87 2.74 -7.93 -13.84
N GLY A 88 1.53 -7.65 -14.34
CA GLY A 88 0.58 -8.67 -14.75
C GLY A 88 0.23 -9.61 -13.59
N GLY A 89 0.58 -10.89 -13.69
CA GLY A 89 0.43 -11.87 -12.59
C GLY A 89 1.72 -12.18 -11.83
N ARG A 90 2.80 -11.43 -12.06
CA ARG A 90 4.16 -11.77 -11.63
C ARG A 90 4.74 -10.73 -10.67
N VAL A 91 5.29 -11.21 -9.56
CA VAL A 91 6.05 -10.44 -8.57
C VAL A 91 7.50 -10.90 -8.56
N VAL A 92 8.43 -9.95 -8.55
CA VAL A 92 9.87 -10.23 -8.68
C VAL A 92 10.65 -9.44 -7.64
N GLY A 93 11.58 -10.10 -6.95
CA GLY A 93 12.61 -9.43 -6.16
C GLY A 93 13.89 -9.27 -6.97
N HIS A 94 14.36 -8.04 -7.10
CA HIS A 94 15.55 -7.68 -7.85
C HIS A 94 16.71 -7.34 -6.91
N ASP A 95 17.90 -7.76 -7.32
CA ASP A 95 19.16 -7.24 -6.82
C ASP A 95 19.20 -5.71 -7.08
N PRO A 96 19.34 -4.87 -6.05
CA PRO A 96 19.18 -3.44 -6.21
C PRO A 96 20.26 -2.80 -7.08
N ALA A 97 21.47 -3.37 -7.12
CA ALA A 97 22.58 -2.81 -7.89
C ALA A 97 22.51 -3.22 -9.37
N THR A 98 22.09 -4.45 -9.66
CA THR A 98 22.20 -5.06 -11.00
C THR A 98 20.86 -5.29 -11.70
N GLY A 99 19.75 -5.30 -10.96
CA GLY A 99 18.43 -5.62 -11.48
C GLY A 99 18.21 -7.11 -11.72
N ARG A 100 19.21 -7.95 -11.43
CA ARG A 100 19.12 -9.39 -11.57
C ARG A 100 17.99 -9.92 -10.69
N GLU A 101 17.17 -10.77 -11.26
CA GLU A 101 16.13 -11.48 -10.51
C GLU A 101 16.76 -12.39 -9.45
N LEU A 102 16.41 -12.14 -8.19
CA LEU A 102 16.77 -12.97 -7.05
C LEU A 102 15.74 -14.08 -6.86
N TRP A 103 14.47 -13.73 -7.00
CA TRP A 103 13.32 -14.63 -6.87
C TRP A 103 12.15 -14.13 -7.70
N SER A 104 11.23 -15.03 -8.05
CA SER A 104 9.93 -14.65 -8.61
C SER A 104 8.79 -15.51 -8.11
N TYR A 105 7.62 -14.90 -8.10
CA TYR A 105 6.35 -15.54 -7.80
C TYR A 105 5.32 -15.11 -8.85
N SER A 106 4.78 -16.07 -9.59
CA SER A 106 3.81 -15.82 -10.65
C SER A 106 2.57 -16.66 -10.44
N ARG A 107 1.41 -16.07 -10.73
CA ARG A 107 0.13 -16.76 -10.78
C ARG A 107 -0.61 -16.42 -12.06
N ASP A 108 -1.50 -17.28 -12.49
CA ASP A 108 -2.44 -17.01 -13.60
C ASP A 108 -3.64 -16.19 -13.11
N LEU A 109 -3.36 -15.05 -12.46
CA LEU A 109 -4.33 -14.09 -11.94
C LEU A 109 -3.72 -12.69 -12.05
N ASP A 110 -4.55 -11.68 -12.30
CA ASP A 110 -4.09 -10.28 -12.34
C ASP A 110 -3.67 -9.80 -10.95
N LEU A 111 -2.53 -9.11 -10.87
CA LEU A 111 -2.14 -8.35 -9.68
C LEU A 111 -2.96 -7.07 -9.57
N CYS A 112 -3.53 -6.86 -8.39
CA CYS A 112 -4.19 -5.62 -8.03
C CYS A 112 -3.24 -4.65 -7.33
N ALA A 113 -2.36 -5.17 -6.48
CA ALA A 113 -1.43 -4.37 -5.70
C ALA A 113 -0.22 -5.19 -5.28
N VAL A 114 0.95 -4.54 -5.28
CA VAL A 114 2.17 -5.01 -4.66
C VAL A 114 2.70 -3.94 -3.72
N GLY A 115 3.16 -4.35 -2.54
CA GLY A 115 3.77 -3.47 -1.56
C GLY A 115 4.69 -4.23 -0.62
N THR A 116 5.46 -3.51 0.18
CA THR A 116 6.29 -4.08 1.26
C THR A 116 5.76 -3.65 2.60
N ALA A 117 5.77 -4.56 3.58
CA ALA A 117 5.30 -4.32 4.94
C ALA A 117 6.26 -4.95 5.95
N TRP A 118 6.25 -4.42 7.18
CA TRP A 118 7.07 -4.92 8.30
C TRP A 118 8.57 -5.02 7.98
N THR A 119 9.12 -4.10 7.19
CA THR A 119 10.52 -4.11 6.73
C THR A 119 11.55 -4.05 7.85
N GLY A 120 11.17 -3.55 9.02
CA GLY A 120 12.00 -3.56 10.24
C GLY A 120 11.90 -4.85 11.07
N SER A 121 11.06 -5.81 10.68
CA SER A 121 10.87 -7.07 11.40
C SER A 121 10.75 -8.27 10.44
N ALA A 122 9.57 -8.57 9.93
CA ALA A 122 9.32 -9.76 9.11
C ALA A 122 9.72 -9.60 7.63
N ASP A 123 10.01 -8.38 7.19
CA ASP A 123 10.43 -7.99 5.84
C ASP A 123 9.65 -8.70 4.72
N MET A 124 8.38 -8.33 4.56
CA MET A 124 7.48 -9.03 3.64
C MET A 124 7.19 -8.20 2.39
N ALA A 125 7.15 -8.87 1.25
CA ALA A 125 6.49 -8.44 0.03
C ALA A 125 5.07 -9.01 -0.01
N LEU A 126 4.08 -8.14 -0.20
CA LEU A 126 2.67 -8.51 -0.32
C LEU A 126 2.25 -8.47 -1.78
N ALA A 127 1.68 -9.57 -2.27
CA ALA A 127 1.13 -9.70 -3.60
C ALA A 127 -0.37 -9.93 -3.51
N VAL A 128 -1.18 -8.98 -4.00
CA VAL A 128 -2.64 -9.05 -3.97
C VAL A 128 -3.15 -9.37 -5.37
N TYR A 129 -3.84 -10.50 -5.51
CA TYR A 129 -4.37 -11.01 -6.76
C TYR A 129 -5.90 -10.89 -6.83
N ARG A 130 -6.40 -10.69 -8.05
CA ARG A 130 -7.83 -10.69 -8.36
C ARG A 130 -8.35 -12.12 -8.52
N ASN A 131 -9.50 -12.41 -7.93
CA ASN A 131 -10.32 -13.59 -8.24
C ASN A 131 -11.81 -13.20 -8.35
N SER A 132 -12.71 -14.17 -8.27
CA SER A 132 -14.17 -13.95 -8.33
C SER A 132 -14.74 -13.09 -7.18
N ARG A 133 -13.99 -12.88 -6.10
CA ARG A 133 -14.32 -12.05 -4.93
C ARG A 133 -13.58 -10.71 -4.93
N GLY A 134 -13.17 -10.22 -6.10
CA GLY A 134 -12.37 -9.00 -6.25
C GLY A 134 -10.88 -9.23 -5.96
N CYS A 135 -10.18 -8.17 -5.55
CA CYS A 135 -8.76 -8.19 -5.21
C CYS A 135 -8.51 -8.83 -3.84
N SER A 136 -8.78 -10.13 -3.75
CA SER A 136 -8.94 -10.81 -2.47
C SER A 136 -7.81 -11.75 -2.08
N GLU A 137 -7.01 -12.24 -3.03
CA GLU A 137 -6.00 -13.26 -2.74
C GLU A 137 -4.66 -12.64 -2.44
N VAL A 138 -4.33 -12.59 -1.16
CA VAL A 138 -3.06 -12.04 -0.68
C VAL A 138 -2.07 -13.17 -0.47
N THR A 139 -0.88 -13.05 -1.05
CA THR A 139 0.28 -13.88 -0.72
C THR A 139 1.34 -13.00 -0.07
N ALA A 140 1.75 -13.35 1.15
CA ALA A 140 2.93 -12.78 1.79
C ALA A 140 4.15 -13.60 1.41
N LEU A 141 5.14 -12.92 0.86
CA LEU A 141 6.45 -13.44 0.47
C LEU A 141 7.50 -12.76 1.34
N ASP A 142 8.56 -13.47 1.67
CA ASP A 142 9.79 -12.86 2.15
C ASP A 142 10.33 -11.89 1.09
N ALA A 143 10.56 -10.62 1.44
CA ALA A 143 10.97 -9.62 0.45
C ALA A 143 12.36 -9.91 -0.14
N GLY A 144 13.26 -10.52 0.64
CA GLY A 144 14.61 -10.90 0.19
C GLY A 144 14.65 -12.20 -0.61
N THR A 145 13.92 -13.22 -0.17
CA THR A 145 14.03 -14.59 -0.73
C THR A 145 12.86 -15.04 -1.59
N GLY A 146 11.72 -14.36 -1.56
CA GLY A 146 10.49 -14.78 -2.26
C GLY A 146 9.85 -16.05 -1.68
N SER A 147 10.31 -16.51 -0.51
CA SER A 147 9.71 -17.66 0.17
C SER A 147 8.32 -17.30 0.71
N ARG A 148 7.33 -18.17 0.49
CA ARG A 148 5.96 -17.94 0.97
C ARG A 148 5.90 -17.99 2.50
N LYS A 149 5.37 -16.94 3.11
CA LYS A 149 5.21 -16.80 4.57
C LYS A 149 3.76 -16.96 5.02
N GLY A 150 2.81 -16.59 4.16
CA GLY A 150 1.39 -16.70 4.46
C GLY A 150 0.53 -16.42 3.24
N ALA A 151 -0.73 -16.79 3.34
CA ALA A 151 -1.74 -16.40 2.38
C ALA A 151 -3.07 -16.15 3.08
N ARG A 152 -3.87 -15.25 2.50
CA ARG A 152 -5.24 -14.95 2.94
C ARG A 152 -6.13 -14.80 1.72
N THR A 153 -7.40 -15.15 1.87
CA THR A 153 -8.43 -14.76 0.92
C THR A 153 -9.63 -14.16 1.64
N SER A 154 -10.10 -13.02 1.16
CA SER A 154 -11.22 -12.27 1.72
C SER A 154 -12.34 -12.06 0.70
N ASP A 155 -13.46 -11.46 1.10
CA ASP A 155 -14.21 -10.63 0.14
C ASP A 155 -13.47 -9.29 0.00
N ALA A 156 -13.40 -8.75 -1.21
CA ALA A 156 -12.71 -7.50 -1.50
C ALA A 156 -13.40 -6.73 -2.62
N ASP A 157 -13.10 -5.44 -2.73
CA ASP A 157 -13.48 -4.69 -3.92
C ASP A 157 -12.68 -5.13 -5.16
N PRO A 158 -13.16 -4.82 -6.37
CA PRO A 158 -12.41 -5.04 -7.59
C PRO A 158 -11.10 -4.24 -7.67
N GLU A 159 -10.86 -3.27 -6.81
CA GLU A 159 -9.60 -2.56 -6.74
C GLU A 159 -9.27 -2.32 -5.27
N VAL A 160 -7.99 -2.41 -4.92
CA VAL A 160 -7.52 -2.16 -3.56
C VAL A 160 -6.23 -1.37 -3.58
N ARG A 161 -6.06 -0.59 -2.53
CA ARG A 161 -4.84 0.15 -2.21
C ARG A 161 -4.31 -0.37 -0.89
N LEU A 162 -3.00 -0.56 -0.83
CA LEU A 162 -2.30 -0.88 0.41
C LEU A 162 -1.76 0.39 1.04
N ALA A 163 -1.94 0.50 2.35
CA ALA A 163 -1.22 1.42 3.24
C ALA A 163 -0.64 0.60 4.39
N THR A 164 0.60 0.90 4.79
CA THR A 164 1.37 0.05 5.71
C THR A 164 2.05 0.89 6.76
N ASP A 165 2.14 0.37 7.98
CA ASP A 165 3.04 0.88 9.01
C ASP A 165 3.90 -0.25 9.60
N SER A 166 4.43 -0.05 10.81
CA SER A 166 5.22 -1.05 11.52
C SER A 166 4.43 -2.22 12.10
N GLY A 167 3.11 -2.08 12.29
CA GLY A 167 2.25 -3.07 12.94
C GLY A 167 1.28 -3.75 12.00
N TYR A 168 0.63 -2.99 11.11
CA TYR A 168 -0.47 -3.44 10.29
C TYR A 168 -0.39 -2.95 8.85
N VAL A 169 -1.20 -3.60 8.03
CA VAL A 169 -1.52 -3.17 6.66
C VAL A 169 -3.01 -2.92 6.57
N VAL A 170 -3.41 -1.82 5.95
CA VAL A 170 -4.78 -1.58 5.49
C VAL A 170 -4.84 -1.91 4.01
N ALA A 171 -5.80 -2.75 3.63
CA ALA A 171 -6.20 -2.94 2.25
C ALA A 171 -7.58 -2.31 2.05
N GLN A 172 -7.62 -1.25 1.27
CA GLN A 172 -8.80 -0.41 1.09
C GLN A 172 -9.20 -0.36 -0.38
N GLY A 173 -10.41 -0.82 -0.67
CA GLY A 173 -11.13 -0.51 -1.91
C GLY A 173 -12.12 0.64 -1.74
N PRO A 174 -12.93 0.95 -2.77
CA PRO A 174 -13.87 2.06 -2.73
C PRO A 174 -15.04 1.87 -1.77
N ARG A 175 -15.40 0.65 -1.38
CA ARG A 175 -16.56 0.37 -0.53
C ARG A 175 -16.22 -0.49 0.67
N ARG A 176 -15.01 -1.06 0.73
CA ARG A 176 -14.61 -2.00 1.77
C ARG A 176 -13.14 -1.81 2.11
N MET A 177 -12.82 -1.93 3.39
CA MET A 177 -11.44 -2.08 3.83
C MET A 177 -11.31 -3.16 4.91
N GLU A 178 -10.13 -3.75 5.00
CA GLU A 178 -9.73 -4.61 6.11
C GLU A 178 -8.28 -4.34 6.51
N THR A 179 -7.94 -4.68 7.75
CA THR A 179 -6.57 -4.60 8.28
C THR A 179 -5.98 -5.99 8.47
N TRP A 180 -4.66 -6.11 8.37
CA TRP A 180 -3.92 -7.34 8.65
C TRP A 180 -2.70 -7.10 9.52
N GLY A 181 -2.43 -8.03 10.44
CA GLY A 181 -1.11 -8.14 11.07
C GLY A 181 -0.12 -8.93 10.21
N SER A 182 1.12 -9.08 10.68
CA SER A 182 2.20 -9.79 9.96
C SER A 182 1.95 -11.28 9.74
N ASN A 183 1.00 -11.87 10.47
CA ASN A 183 0.50 -13.24 10.27
C ASN A 183 -0.66 -13.34 9.26
N LEU A 184 -1.03 -12.23 8.61
CA LEU A 184 -2.20 -12.09 7.73
C LEU A 184 -3.55 -12.40 8.39
N VAL A 185 -3.61 -12.41 9.73
CA VAL A 185 -4.88 -12.44 10.45
C VAL A 185 -5.52 -11.06 10.34
N ARG A 186 -6.82 -11.04 10.03
CA ARG A 186 -7.56 -9.79 9.91
C ARG A 186 -7.78 -9.18 11.29
N GLY A 187 -7.50 -7.88 11.38
CA GLY A 187 -7.89 -7.07 12.52
C GLY A 187 -9.37 -6.68 12.41
N ILE A 188 -9.71 -5.79 11.47
CA ILE A 188 -11.08 -5.31 11.24
C ILE A 188 -11.55 -5.54 9.82
N GLU A 189 -12.86 -5.47 9.64
CA GLU A 189 -13.57 -5.39 8.36
C GLU A 189 -14.52 -4.20 8.43
N TYR A 190 -14.48 -3.27 7.47
CA TYR A 190 -15.26 -2.03 7.50
C TYR A 190 -15.80 -1.64 6.12
N GLY A 191 -16.96 -0.97 6.08
CA GLY A 191 -17.69 -0.64 4.86
C GLY A 191 -18.67 -1.75 4.45
N ARG A 192 -18.62 -2.21 3.20
CA ARG A 192 -19.44 -3.32 2.70
C ARG A 192 -19.05 -4.63 3.37
N VAL A 193 -19.95 -5.15 4.21
CA VAL A 193 -19.86 -6.47 4.87
C VAL A 193 -21.08 -7.31 4.46
N GLU A 194 -20.89 -8.33 3.61
CA GLU A 194 -22.00 -9.10 3.05
C GLU A 194 -22.67 -10.05 4.05
N ALA A 195 -21.89 -10.58 5.00
CA ALA A 195 -22.36 -11.52 6.02
C ALA A 195 -21.87 -11.10 7.41
N PRO A 196 -22.44 -10.03 7.99
CA PRO A 196 -22.02 -9.55 9.31
C PRO A 196 -22.30 -10.60 10.38
N VAL A 197 -21.29 -10.88 11.22
CA VAL A 197 -21.40 -11.84 12.34
C VAL A 197 -22.36 -11.32 13.41
N ARG A 198 -22.29 -10.02 13.69
CA ARG A 198 -23.14 -9.28 14.63
C ARG A 198 -23.74 -8.06 13.93
N PRO A 199 -24.85 -8.22 13.19
CA PRO A 199 -25.46 -7.13 12.43
C PRO A 199 -25.87 -5.93 13.29
N GLU A 200 -26.17 -6.16 14.57
CA GLU A 200 -26.50 -5.12 15.55
C GLU A 200 -25.32 -4.22 15.93
N ASP A 201 -24.10 -4.61 15.57
CA ASP A 201 -22.87 -3.85 15.80
C ASP A 201 -22.40 -3.09 14.55
N ALA A 202 -23.15 -3.18 13.45
CA ALA A 202 -22.82 -2.44 12.24
C ALA A 202 -22.84 -0.94 12.54
N PRO A 203 -21.92 -0.15 11.93
CA PRO A 203 -21.97 1.30 12.05
C PRO A 203 -23.35 1.82 11.64
N ASP A 204 -23.85 2.84 12.36
CA ASP A 204 -25.13 3.49 12.04
C ASP A 204 -25.15 4.08 10.62
N ARG A 205 -23.96 4.38 10.08
CA ARG A 205 -23.77 4.92 8.73
C ARG A 205 -23.54 3.79 7.74
N VAL A 206 -24.43 3.70 6.75
CA VAL A 206 -24.41 2.69 5.68
C VAL A 206 -24.06 3.32 4.33
N ASP A 207 -23.73 2.47 3.36
CA ASP A 207 -23.45 2.87 1.96
C ASP A 207 -22.36 3.95 1.82
N CYS A 208 -21.29 3.80 2.60
CA CYS A 208 -20.14 4.69 2.56
C CYS A 208 -19.14 4.31 1.46
N GLU A 209 -18.65 5.34 0.76
CA GLU A 209 -17.50 5.24 -0.15
C GLU A 209 -16.22 5.66 0.59
N LEU A 210 -15.14 4.91 0.40
CA LEU A 210 -13.83 5.09 1.03
C LEU A 210 -12.85 5.65 0.00
N PHE A 211 -12.22 6.78 0.29
CA PHE A 211 -11.38 7.51 -0.67
C PHE A 211 -9.89 7.36 -0.40
N SER A 212 -9.48 7.44 0.87
CA SER A 212 -8.09 7.30 1.30
C SER A 212 -8.02 6.75 2.72
N SER A 213 -6.96 6.00 3.02
CA SER A 213 -6.72 5.45 4.35
C SER A 213 -5.23 5.40 4.68
N VAL A 214 -4.92 5.55 5.96
CA VAL A 214 -3.59 5.34 6.54
C VAL A 214 -3.73 4.58 7.86
N VAL A 215 -2.65 3.94 8.29
CA VAL A 215 -2.57 3.20 9.55
C VAL A 215 -1.33 3.64 10.31
N SER A 216 -1.44 3.70 11.63
CA SER A 216 -0.32 3.94 12.54
C SER A 216 -0.64 3.34 13.91
N GLY A 217 0.21 2.43 14.38
CA GLY A 217 -0.02 1.75 15.65
C GLY A 217 -1.28 0.89 15.59
N ASP A 218 -2.18 1.08 16.54
CA ASP A 218 -3.44 0.35 16.66
C ASP A 218 -4.63 1.09 16.02
N ARG A 219 -4.39 2.11 15.19
CA ARG A 219 -5.46 2.93 14.60
C ARG A 219 -5.34 3.08 13.08
N VAL A 220 -6.50 3.22 12.46
CA VAL A 220 -6.69 3.50 11.04
C VAL A 220 -7.48 4.78 10.90
N ALA A 221 -6.99 5.70 10.07
CA ALA A 221 -7.73 6.89 9.67
C ALA A 221 -8.22 6.72 8.23
N VAL A 222 -9.50 6.96 7.99
CA VAL A 222 -10.12 6.83 6.67
C VAL A 222 -10.87 8.11 6.31
N VAL A 223 -10.63 8.61 5.09
CA VAL A 223 -11.48 9.61 4.46
C VAL A 223 -12.59 8.88 3.72
N GLU A 224 -13.84 9.14 4.11
CA GLU A 224 -15.03 8.48 3.59
C GLU A 224 -16.17 9.48 3.38
N ARG A 225 -17.22 9.02 2.69
CA ARG A 225 -18.50 9.72 2.58
C ARG A 225 -19.63 8.72 2.49
N CYS A 226 -20.63 8.87 3.34
CA CYS A 226 -21.85 8.08 3.31
C CYS A 226 -22.97 8.84 2.56
N ALA A 227 -24.05 8.15 2.18
CA ALA A 227 -25.10 8.72 1.32
C ALA A 227 -25.70 10.04 1.86
N ASP A 228 -25.88 10.13 3.17
CA ASP A 228 -26.46 11.29 3.86
C ASP A 228 -25.43 12.34 4.31
N ASP A 229 -24.13 12.13 4.03
CA ASP A 229 -23.10 13.09 4.40
C ASP A 229 -23.08 14.27 3.42
N PRO A 230 -23.14 15.52 3.93
CA PRO A 230 -23.11 16.72 3.08
C PRO A 230 -21.75 16.90 2.40
N GLY A 231 -20.66 16.49 3.07
CA GLY A 231 -19.29 16.53 2.58
C GLY A 231 -18.50 15.28 2.96
N TYR A 232 -17.18 15.34 2.81
CA TYR A 232 -16.28 14.26 3.19
C TYR A 232 -16.01 14.26 4.69
N ARG A 233 -15.67 13.09 5.21
CA ARG A 233 -15.46 12.85 6.63
C ARG A 233 -14.12 12.18 6.88
N LEU A 234 -13.50 12.51 8.00
CA LEU A 234 -12.40 11.73 8.57
C LEU A 234 -12.93 10.88 9.72
N THR A 235 -12.80 9.57 9.60
CA THR A 235 -13.16 8.61 10.65
C THR A 235 -11.92 7.88 11.12
N VAL A 236 -11.78 7.71 12.44
CA VAL A 236 -10.68 6.98 13.07
C VAL A 236 -11.23 5.74 13.74
N LEU A 237 -10.67 4.60 13.36
CA LEU A 237 -11.06 3.27 13.80
C LEU A 237 -9.89 2.55 14.46
N GLY A 238 -10.19 1.53 15.27
CA GLY A 238 -9.21 0.53 15.69
C GLY A 238 -8.70 -0.28 14.50
N ALA A 239 -7.41 -0.61 14.50
CA ALA A 239 -6.80 -1.52 13.53
C ALA A 239 -7.16 -2.99 13.84
N VAL A 240 -7.68 -3.27 15.02
CA VAL A 240 -8.21 -4.57 15.48
C VAL A 240 -9.58 -4.36 16.13
N LEU A 241 -10.33 -5.45 16.32
CA LEU A 241 -11.57 -5.42 17.09
C LEU A 241 -11.26 -5.15 18.58
N GLY A 242 -12.19 -4.46 19.25
CA GLY A 242 -12.18 -4.28 20.70
C GLY A 242 -12.60 -5.55 21.46
N ASP A 243 -12.64 -5.45 22.79
CA ASP A 243 -12.96 -6.57 23.69
C ASP A 243 -14.37 -7.17 23.47
N ASP A 244 -15.28 -6.41 22.86
CA ASP A 244 -16.65 -6.83 22.52
C ASP A 244 -16.78 -7.36 21.07
N GLU A 245 -15.64 -7.61 20.42
CA GLU A 245 -15.51 -8.05 19.03
C GLU A 245 -16.09 -7.06 18.01
N LYS A 246 -16.16 -5.77 18.36
CA LYS A 246 -16.62 -4.69 17.46
C LYS A 246 -15.47 -3.86 16.92
N VAL A 247 -15.72 -3.21 15.77
CA VAL A 247 -14.83 -2.18 15.26
C VAL A 247 -14.97 -0.95 16.15
N GLU A 248 -13.92 -0.64 16.91
CA GLU A 248 -13.92 0.56 17.75
C GLU A 248 -13.80 1.81 16.88
N GLN A 249 -14.72 2.77 17.02
CA GLN A 249 -14.64 4.08 16.40
C GLN A 249 -14.27 5.11 17.44
N TYR A 250 -13.06 5.68 17.31
CA TYR A 250 -12.57 6.69 18.24
C TYR A 250 -13.10 8.09 17.93
N GLY A 251 -13.32 8.38 16.65
CA GLY A 251 -13.69 9.71 16.21
C GLY A 251 -14.18 9.73 14.78
N SER A 252 -15.03 10.69 14.47
CA SER A 252 -15.65 10.81 13.16
C SER A 252 -16.18 12.21 12.93
N THR A 253 -15.50 12.99 12.08
CA THR A 253 -15.82 14.41 11.85
C THR A 253 -15.95 14.74 10.37
N LEU A 254 -16.90 15.60 10.01
CA LEU A 254 -16.94 16.19 8.68
C LEU A 254 -15.70 17.07 8.52
N ILE A 255 -14.98 16.85 7.42
CA ILE A 255 -13.81 17.63 7.04
C ILE A 255 -14.10 18.57 5.87
N THR A 256 -15.22 18.39 5.17
CA THR A 256 -15.74 19.40 4.25
C THR A 256 -17.22 19.63 4.48
N GLY A 257 -17.69 20.85 4.20
CA GLY A 257 -19.09 21.23 4.30
C GLY A 257 -19.94 20.75 3.11
N ASP A 258 -19.29 20.49 1.97
CA ASP A 258 -19.94 19.97 0.76
C ASP A 258 -19.00 19.07 -0.07
N VAL A 259 -19.47 18.65 -1.25
CA VAL A 259 -18.72 17.88 -2.26
C VAL A 259 -18.46 18.68 -3.55
N SER A 260 -18.37 20.01 -3.45
CA SER A 260 -18.03 20.86 -4.60
C SER A 260 -16.60 20.62 -5.11
N GLY A 261 -15.73 20.04 -4.28
CA GLY A 261 -14.36 19.65 -4.58
C GLY A 261 -14.11 18.14 -4.61
N PRO A 262 -12.93 17.72 -5.12
CA PRO A 262 -12.46 16.34 -5.04
C PRO A 262 -12.32 15.85 -3.58
N PRO A 263 -12.32 14.53 -3.33
CA PRO A 263 -12.15 13.99 -2.00
C PRO A 263 -10.77 14.35 -1.42
N PRO A 264 -10.69 14.83 -0.16
CA PRO A 264 -9.44 14.97 0.56
C PRO A 264 -8.68 13.64 0.67
N VAL A 265 -7.35 13.72 0.78
CA VAL A 265 -6.49 12.54 0.90
C VAL A 265 -5.78 12.58 2.25
N VAL A 266 -6.00 11.56 3.09
CA VAL A 266 -5.16 11.37 4.28
C VAL A 266 -3.74 10.97 3.85
N ILE A 267 -2.76 11.76 4.30
CA ILE A 267 -1.34 11.66 3.90
C ILE A 267 -0.54 10.87 4.94
N ALA A 268 -0.82 11.08 6.21
CA ALA A 268 -0.03 10.48 7.29
C ALA A 268 -0.84 10.39 8.57
N MET A 269 -0.46 9.44 9.41
CA MET A 269 -0.91 9.31 10.80
C MET A 269 0.29 8.98 11.67
N SER A 270 0.27 9.47 12.91
CA SER A 270 1.24 9.16 13.95
C SER A 270 0.50 8.98 15.28
N SER A 271 1.25 8.72 16.36
CA SER A 271 0.67 8.70 17.70
C SER A 271 0.19 10.07 18.22
N SER A 272 0.47 11.18 17.51
CA SER A 272 0.02 12.51 17.91
C SER A 272 -1.00 13.15 16.98
N GLY A 273 -1.34 12.54 15.85
CA GLY A 273 -2.38 13.07 14.98
C GLY A 273 -2.42 12.48 13.58
N ILE A 274 -3.19 13.15 12.72
CA ILE A 274 -3.48 12.77 11.34
C ILE A 274 -3.32 14.01 10.46
N ALA A 275 -2.69 13.86 9.28
CA ALA A 275 -2.58 14.92 8.28
C ALA A 275 -3.37 14.57 7.02
N VAL A 276 -4.19 15.52 6.57
CA VAL A 276 -5.07 15.42 5.40
C VAL A 276 -4.75 16.56 4.45
N TYR A 277 -4.53 16.24 3.17
CA TYR A 277 -4.50 17.22 2.10
C TYR A 277 -5.92 17.43 1.59
N ASP A 278 -6.44 18.66 1.70
CA ASP A 278 -7.84 18.97 1.39
C ASP A 278 -8.06 19.53 -0.03
N GLY A 279 -6.99 19.97 -0.71
CA GLY A 279 -7.07 20.64 -2.02
C GLY A 279 -7.75 22.01 -2.01
N GLY A 280 -8.45 22.39 -0.94
CA GLY A 280 -9.07 23.71 -0.77
C GLY A 280 -10.22 24.05 -1.72
N ALA A 281 -10.76 23.08 -2.46
CA ALA A 281 -11.88 23.30 -3.38
C ALA A 281 -13.25 23.30 -2.67
N ALA A 282 -13.44 22.39 -1.73
CA ALA A 282 -14.64 22.35 -0.89
C ALA A 282 -14.43 23.19 0.39
N PRO A 283 -15.47 23.82 0.94
CA PRO A 283 -15.39 24.53 2.22
C PRO A 283 -14.92 23.58 3.33
N ALA A 284 -13.90 23.98 4.09
CA ALA A 284 -13.42 23.19 5.22
C ALA A 284 -14.43 23.17 6.36
N GLU A 285 -14.65 21.98 6.93
CA GLU A 285 -15.45 21.78 8.14
C GLU A 285 -14.56 21.19 9.26
N PRO A 286 -14.62 21.68 10.52
CA PRO A 286 -15.17 22.98 10.88
C PRO A 286 -14.45 24.13 10.15
N PRO A 287 -15.09 25.31 10.00
CA PRO A 287 -14.46 26.46 9.35
C PRO A 287 -13.15 26.85 10.02
N THR A 288 -12.13 27.08 9.22
CA THR A 288 -10.84 27.56 9.69
C THR A 288 -10.84 29.09 9.71
N PHE A 289 -10.87 29.68 10.90
CA PHE A 289 -10.74 31.13 11.07
C PHE A 289 -9.38 31.60 10.52
N ASP A 290 -9.39 32.70 9.77
CA ASP A 290 -8.21 33.34 9.14
C ASP A 290 -7.43 32.47 8.13
N ALA A 291 -7.98 31.35 7.65
CA ALA A 291 -7.33 30.58 6.59
C ALA A 291 -7.49 31.27 5.23
N GLU A 292 -6.38 31.49 4.54
CA GLU A 292 -6.43 31.87 3.12
C GLU A 292 -7.10 30.75 2.32
N SER A 293 -7.96 31.14 1.38
CA SER A 293 -8.57 30.20 0.44
C SER A 293 -7.50 29.52 -0.41
N GLY A 294 -7.54 28.19 -0.48
CA GLY A 294 -6.63 27.40 -1.30
C GLY A 294 -6.25 26.07 -0.65
N PRO A 295 -5.42 25.26 -1.33
CA PRO A 295 -5.01 23.96 -0.83
C PRO A 295 -4.31 24.05 0.52
N ALA A 296 -4.67 23.16 1.44
CA ALA A 296 -4.07 23.10 2.74
C ALA A 296 -3.75 21.66 3.18
N ILE A 297 -2.82 21.56 4.12
CA ILE A 297 -2.67 20.38 4.97
C ILE A 297 -3.37 20.68 6.29
N ARG A 298 -4.44 19.93 6.54
CA ARG A 298 -5.21 19.96 7.77
C ARG A 298 -4.72 18.86 8.70
N ARG A 299 -4.53 19.22 9.96
CA ARG A 299 -4.11 18.33 11.04
C ARG A 299 -5.29 18.07 11.96
N PHE A 300 -5.41 16.82 12.37
CA PHE A 300 -6.39 16.33 13.33
C PHE A 300 -5.67 15.56 14.44
N ASP A 301 -6.26 15.48 15.62
CA ASP A 301 -5.78 14.55 16.66
C ASP A 301 -6.16 13.09 16.32
N THR A 302 -5.82 12.16 17.20
CA THR A 302 -6.10 10.73 17.03
C THR A 302 -7.58 10.35 17.20
N ASP A 303 -8.43 11.31 17.57
CA ASP A 303 -9.88 11.15 17.71
C ASP A 303 -10.63 12.01 16.66
N ALA A 304 -9.96 12.34 15.56
CA ALA A 304 -10.46 13.11 14.43
C ALA A 304 -10.87 14.56 14.74
N ASN A 305 -10.48 15.15 15.87
CA ASN A 305 -10.77 16.55 16.14
C ASN A 305 -9.76 17.46 15.42
N ALA A 306 -10.24 18.58 14.85
CA ALA A 306 -9.38 19.52 14.13
C ALA A 306 -8.32 20.13 15.08
N ALA A 307 -7.05 20.03 14.69
CA ALA A 307 -5.91 20.47 15.49
C ALA A 307 -5.14 21.65 14.85
N GLY A 308 -5.22 21.82 13.52
CA GLY A 308 -4.64 22.97 12.85
C GLY A 308 -4.66 22.87 11.34
N THR A 309 -4.32 23.97 10.67
CA THR A 309 -4.31 24.06 9.20
C THR A 309 -3.09 24.84 8.76
N ASN A 310 -2.49 24.42 7.65
CA ASN A 310 -1.36 25.07 7.02
C ASN A 310 -1.62 25.14 5.51
N THR A 311 -1.68 26.35 4.95
CA THR A 311 -1.81 26.53 3.51
C THR A 311 -0.54 26.04 2.80
N VAL A 312 -0.73 25.43 1.64
CA VAL A 312 0.36 24.86 0.84
C VAL A 312 0.18 25.19 -0.63
N ALA A 313 1.28 25.21 -1.38
CA ALA A 313 1.21 25.24 -2.82
C ALA A 313 0.74 23.86 -3.31
N GLY A 314 -0.32 23.81 -4.11
CA GLY A 314 -0.85 22.56 -4.62
C GLY A 314 -1.98 22.74 -5.63
N ASP A 315 -2.49 21.63 -6.12
CA ASP A 315 -3.68 21.56 -6.96
C ASP A 315 -4.92 21.21 -6.15
N SER A 316 -6.08 21.71 -6.59
CA SER A 316 -7.36 21.42 -5.93
C SER A 316 -7.73 19.95 -5.97
N THR A 317 -7.27 19.24 -7.00
CA THR A 317 -7.38 17.79 -7.09
C THR A 317 -6.11 17.16 -6.54
N PRO A 318 -6.20 16.32 -5.49
CA PRO A 318 -5.06 15.54 -5.01
C PRO A 318 -4.42 14.75 -6.17
N PRO A 319 -3.09 14.80 -6.36
CA PRO A 319 -2.48 14.19 -7.53
C PRO A 319 -2.60 12.67 -7.50
N ALA A 320 -3.23 12.12 -8.55
CA ALA A 320 -3.34 10.68 -8.73
C ALA A 320 -1.93 10.05 -8.80
N GLY A 321 -1.68 9.03 -7.96
CA GLY A 321 -0.39 8.34 -7.88
C GLY A 321 0.63 8.95 -6.92
N SER A 322 0.36 10.12 -6.33
CA SER A 322 1.19 10.65 -5.23
C SER A 322 0.91 9.85 -3.96
N ALA A 323 1.90 9.05 -3.52
CA ALA A 323 1.85 8.31 -2.28
C ALA A 323 2.83 8.93 -1.26
N PRO A 324 2.42 9.10 0.01
CA PRO A 324 3.33 9.62 1.04
C PRO A 324 4.53 8.69 1.23
N ILE A 325 5.72 9.27 1.41
CA ILE A 325 6.95 8.53 1.75
C ILE A 325 7.40 8.96 3.15
N SER A 326 7.42 7.99 4.08
CA SER A 326 7.93 8.18 5.44
C SER A 326 9.38 7.71 5.53
N SER A 327 10.26 8.53 6.10
CA SER A 327 11.69 8.23 6.25
C SER A 327 12.32 9.10 7.32
N ASP A 328 13.15 8.52 8.20
CA ASP A 328 13.99 9.23 9.19
C ASP A 328 13.32 10.46 9.85
N GLY A 329 12.10 10.28 10.37
CA GLY A 329 11.40 11.32 11.13
C GLY A 329 10.68 12.37 10.28
N ILE A 330 10.61 12.22 8.96
CA ILE A 330 9.79 13.05 8.08
C ILE A 330 8.81 12.23 7.23
N VAL A 331 7.76 12.90 6.75
CA VAL A 331 6.88 12.41 5.68
C VAL A 331 6.95 13.40 4.53
N THR A 332 7.12 12.91 3.31
CA THR A 332 7.04 13.74 2.11
C THR A 332 5.80 13.39 1.29
N TYR A 333 5.14 14.41 0.77
CA TYR A 333 3.96 14.25 -0.10
C TYR A 333 3.96 15.33 -1.17
N TRP A 334 3.64 14.93 -2.40
CA TRP A 334 3.58 15.86 -3.52
C TRP A 334 2.14 16.27 -3.81
N THR A 335 1.93 17.58 -3.87
CA THR A 335 0.61 18.24 -3.97
C THR A 335 0.23 18.63 -5.39
N GLY A 336 1.05 18.28 -6.39
CA GLY A 336 0.87 18.68 -7.79
C GLY A 336 1.78 19.84 -8.20
N LYS A 337 2.21 20.66 -7.22
CA LYS A 337 3.07 21.83 -7.44
C LYS A 337 4.35 21.83 -6.63
N ALA A 338 4.31 21.22 -5.45
CA ALA A 338 5.42 21.18 -4.51
C ALA A 338 5.42 19.86 -3.74
N THR A 339 6.60 19.46 -3.26
CA THR A 339 6.70 18.43 -2.23
C THR A 339 6.67 19.12 -0.88
N VAL A 340 5.64 18.83 -0.09
CA VAL A 340 5.54 19.28 1.30
C VAL A 340 6.25 18.25 2.18
N VAL A 341 7.06 18.75 3.11
CA VAL A 341 7.79 17.94 4.09
C VAL A 341 7.17 18.18 5.45
N LEU A 342 6.69 17.11 6.08
CA LEU A 342 6.07 17.12 7.39
C LEU A 342 7.00 16.44 8.39
N ASN A 343 6.97 16.88 9.65
CA ASN A 343 7.54 16.11 10.74
C ASN A 343 6.71 14.82 10.93
N ALA A 344 7.33 13.63 10.94
CA ALA A 344 6.58 12.37 10.98
C ALA A 344 5.84 12.13 12.29
N GLN A 345 6.26 12.78 13.38
CA GLN A 345 5.55 12.71 14.65
C GLN A 345 4.43 13.75 14.69
N THR A 346 4.76 15.05 14.69
CA THR A 346 3.75 16.11 14.88
C THR A 346 2.86 16.33 13.66
N LEU A 347 3.26 15.82 12.50
CA LEU A 347 2.63 16.05 11.20
C LEU A 347 2.52 17.51 10.81
N ASN A 348 3.29 18.38 11.46
CA ASN A 348 3.40 19.79 11.09
C ASN A 348 4.21 19.91 9.80
N PRO A 349 3.72 20.64 8.79
CA PRO A 349 4.56 21.02 7.66
C PRO A 349 5.76 21.83 8.15
N ILE A 350 6.96 21.42 7.76
CA ILE A 350 8.22 22.09 8.11
C ILE A 350 8.54 23.13 7.03
N TYR A 351 8.47 22.71 5.77
CA TYR A 351 8.62 23.55 4.58
C TYR A 351 8.01 22.83 3.37
N GLN A 352 7.96 23.53 2.24
CA GLN A 352 7.55 22.99 0.94
C GLN A 352 8.58 23.34 -0.13
N VAL A 353 8.80 22.44 -1.07
CA VAL A 353 9.76 22.60 -2.16
C VAL A 353 9.01 22.65 -3.49
N PRO A 354 8.87 23.83 -4.13
CA PRO A 354 8.22 23.96 -5.42
C PRO A 354 9.00 23.30 -6.56
N GLY A 355 8.29 22.91 -7.63
CA GLY A 355 8.92 22.45 -8.89
C GLY A 355 9.54 21.06 -8.81
N THR A 356 9.27 20.31 -7.75
CA THR A 356 9.58 18.88 -7.65
C THR A 356 8.56 18.07 -8.45
N LEU A 357 8.92 16.82 -8.75
CA LEU A 357 8.08 15.88 -9.50
C LEU A 357 7.32 14.88 -8.61
N GLY A 358 7.59 14.86 -7.31
CA GLY A 358 6.99 13.88 -6.43
C GLY A 358 7.64 13.77 -5.05
N PRO A 359 7.18 12.82 -4.23
CA PRO A 359 7.74 12.55 -2.91
C PRO A 359 9.14 11.95 -3.03
N GLY A 360 9.91 12.06 -1.94
CA GLY A 360 11.27 11.56 -1.87
C GLY A 360 11.66 11.06 -0.49
N GLN A 361 12.88 10.55 -0.38
CA GLN A 361 13.37 9.84 0.80
C GLN A 361 14.70 10.43 1.29
N MET A 362 14.98 10.20 2.57
CA MET A 362 16.28 10.50 3.15
C MET A 362 17.35 9.50 2.67
N MET A 363 18.56 10.01 2.42
CA MET A 363 19.78 9.24 2.20
C MET A 363 20.91 9.92 2.95
N ALA A 364 21.60 9.19 3.84
CA ALA A 364 22.76 9.70 4.58
C ALA A 364 22.54 11.07 5.25
N GLY A 365 21.36 11.27 5.87
CA GLY A 365 21.01 12.52 6.55
C GLY A 365 20.59 13.69 5.64
N GLN A 366 20.44 13.46 4.34
CA GLN A 366 20.00 14.46 3.36
C GLN A 366 18.71 14.03 2.68
N LEU A 367 17.82 14.99 2.39
CA LEU A 367 16.57 14.72 1.69
C LEU A 367 16.79 14.75 0.18
N LEU A 368 16.46 13.66 -0.51
CA LEU A 368 16.49 13.57 -1.97
C LEU A 368 15.08 13.76 -2.51
N LEU A 369 14.88 14.75 -3.37
CA LEU A 369 13.62 14.99 -4.06
C LEU A 369 13.79 14.89 -5.58
N PRO A 370 12.89 14.21 -6.30
CA PRO A 370 12.94 14.16 -7.75
C PRO A 370 12.58 15.53 -8.35
N SER A 371 13.38 15.98 -9.30
CA SER A 371 13.20 17.23 -10.06
C SER A 371 13.25 16.99 -11.57
N THR A 372 12.87 17.99 -12.36
CA THR A 372 12.91 17.94 -13.83
C THR A 372 14.30 17.67 -14.39
N THR A 373 15.36 18.13 -13.72
CA THR A 373 16.76 17.99 -14.16
C THR A 373 17.49 16.82 -13.49
N GLY A 374 16.92 16.24 -12.43
CA GLY A 374 17.46 15.06 -11.78
C GLY A 374 16.98 14.90 -10.35
N ILE A 375 17.90 14.95 -9.40
CA ILE A 375 17.64 14.83 -7.96
C ILE A 375 18.13 16.09 -7.24
N SER A 376 17.24 16.74 -6.50
CA SER A 376 17.60 17.86 -5.61
C SER A 376 17.97 17.28 -4.24
N VAL A 377 19.20 17.53 -3.79
CA VAL A 377 19.71 17.11 -2.48
C VAL A 377 19.57 18.27 -1.52
N ARG A 378 18.84 18.08 -0.42
CA ARG A 378 18.43 19.15 0.49
C ARG A 378 18.81 18.87 1.92
N ASP A 379 19.09 19.96 2.63
CA ASP A 379 19.17 19.96 4.08
C ASP A 379 17.78 19.67 4.65
N VAL A 380 17.64 18.59 5.42
CA VAL A 380 16.33 18.11 5.88
C VAL A 380 15.65 19.08 6.84
N ALA A 381 16.42 19.87 7.60
CA ALA A 381 15.87 20.77 8.61
C ALA A 381 15.34 22.08 8.00
N THR A 382 16.07 22.63 7.03
CA THR A 382 15.78 23.94 6.44
C THR A 382 15.12 23.88 5.06
N GLY A 383 15.20 22.73 4.39
CA GLY A 383 14.77 22.57 3.00
C GLY A 383 15.68 23.26 1.99
N ARG A 384 16.81 23.86 2.42
CA ARG A 384 17.76 24.51 1.52
C ARG A 384 18.41 23.47 0.61
N GLU A 385 18.46 23.78 -0.68
CA GLU A 385 19.19 22.95 -1.65
C GLU A 385 20.70 23.02 -1.36
N ILE A 386 21.30 21.86 -1.15
CA ILE A 386 22.74 21.70 -0.97
C ILE A 386 23.40 21.58 -2.33
N ARG A 387 22.82 20.75 -3.21
CA ARG A 387 23.24 20.56 -4.60
C ARG A 387 22.13 19.87 -5.41
N SER A 388 22.24 19.96 -6.72
CA SER A 388 21.45 19.17 -7.66
C SER A 388 22.35 18.12 -8.32
N ILE A 389 21.88 16.88 -8.41
CA ILE A 389 22.55 15.79 -9.13
C ILE A 389 21.80 15.59 -10.44
N PRO A 390 22.43 15.85 -11.60
CA PRO A 390 21.81 15.55 -12.89
C PRO A 390 21.47 14.06 -13.00
N LEU A 391 20.27 13.76 -13.48
CA LEU A 391 19.81 12.39 -13.69
C LEU A 391 19.24 12.25 -15.09
N ALA A 392 19.90 11.44 -15.92
CA ALA A 392 19.41 11.10 -17.24
C ALA A 392 18.42 9.94 -17.12
N ARG A 393 17.12 10.26 -17.08
CA ARG A 393 16.03 9.27 -17.10
C ARG A 393 15.89 8.68 -18.50
N SER A 394 15.55 7.40 -18.57
CA SER A 394 15.37 6.70 -19.84
C SER A 394 14.19 7.22 -20.66
N GLU A 395 13.19 7.81 -19.99
CA GLU A 395 12.03 8.45 -20.60
C GLU A 395 11.70 9.77 -19.88
N PRO A 396 10.95 10.69 -20.53
CA PRO A 396 10.38 11.84 -19.84
C PRO A 396 9.59 11.39 -18.60
N ALA A 397 9.79 12.06 -17.48
CA ALA A 397 9.12 11.71 -16.25
C ALA A 397 7.59 11.78 -16.41
N ALA A 398 6.89 10.75 -15.92
CA ALA A 398 5.45 10.77 -15.71
C ALA A 398 5.06 11.92 -14.75
N PRO A 399 3.76 12.28 -14.65
CA PRO A 399 3.31 13.40 -13.82
C PRO A 399 3.75 13.31 -12.35
N VAL A 400 3.90 12.09 -11.82
CA VAL A 400 4.41 11.83 -10.46
C VAL A 400 5.64 10.93 -10.52
N VAL A 401 6.67 11.30 -9.76
CA VAL A 401 7.88 10.50 -9.55
C VAL A 401 8.04 10.20 -8.07
N SER A 402 7.94 8.93 -7.69
CA SER A 402 8.19 8.51 -6.30
C SER A 402 9.63 8.03 -6.17
N LEU A 403 10.43 8.73 -5.37
CA LEU A 403 11.85 8.41 -5.16
C LEU A 403 12.04 7.70 -3.81
N ARG A 404 12.64 6.51 -3.85
CA ARG A 404 13.05 5.77 -2.66
C ARG A 404 14.50 5.33 -2.70
N VAL A 405 15.03 4.95 -1.55
CA VAL A 405 16.46 4.66 -1.35
C VAL A 405 16.64 3.29 -0.70
N LEU A 406 17.56 2.50 -1.24
CA LEU A 406 18.08 1.27 -0.63
C LEU A 406 19.62 1.29 -0.70
N GLY A 407 20.28 1.54 0.43
CA GLY A 407 21.72 1.75 0.47
C GLY A 407 22.14 2.96 -0.37
N ASP A 408 23.06 2.75 -1.30
CA ASP A 408 23.54 3.74 -2.27
C ASP A 408 22.75 3.75 -3.59
N ILE A 409 21.69 2.94 -3.68
CA ILE A 409 20.79 2.89 -4.83
C ILE A 409 19.58 3.79 -4.60
N VAL A 410 19.30 4.64 -5.58
CA VAL A 410 18.06 5.39 -5.72
C VAL A 410 17.15 4.65 -6.69
N VAL A 411 15.91 4.40 -6.30
CA VAL A 411 14.87 3.83 -7.17
C VAL A 411 13.81 4.88 -7.37
N GLU A 412 13.58 5.27 -8.62
CA GLU A 412 12.46 6.14 -8.97
C GLU A 412 11.36 5.31 -9.64
N GLN A 413 10.10 5.56 -9.27
CA GLN A 413 8.93 5.03 -9.96
C GLN A 413 8.20 6.14 -10.71
N HIS A 414 7.93 5.91 -11.99
CA HIS A 414 7.27 6.82 -12.91
C HIS A 414 6.11 6.08 -13.58
N GLY A 415 4.90 6.23 -13.04
CA GLY A 415 3.75 5.43 -13.49
C GLY A 415 4.04 3.93 -13.36
N PRO A 416 3.92 3.13 -14.45
CA PRO A 416 4.06 1.68 -14.40
C PRO A 416 5.52 1.20 -14.51
N ARG A 417 6.52 2.08 -14.42
CA ARG A 417 7.94 1.69 -14.57
C ARG A 417 8.77 2.16 -13.39
N ILE A 418 9.74 1.33 -13.03
CA ILE A 418 10.79 1.70 -12.11
C ILE A 418 12.14 1.79 -12.83
N GLU A 419 12.97 2.73 -12.38
CA GLU A 419 14.35 2.86 -12.82
C GLU A 419 15.24 2.99 -11.58
N ALA A 420 16.30 2.17 -11.53
CA ALA A 420 17.25 2.17 -10.43
C ALA A 420 18.56 2.82 -10.88
N PHE A 421 19.09 3.66 -10.00
CA PHE A 421 20.29 4.45 -10.23
C PHE A 421 21.27 4.20 -9.09
N GLY A 422 22.54 3.97 -9.43
CA GLY A 422 23.62 3.77 -8.46
C GLY A 422 24.73 4.80 -8.65
N PRO A 423 25.73 4.83 -7.76
CA PRO A 423 26.85 5.78 -7.84
C PRO A 423 27.55 5.70 -9.20
N GLY A 424 27.85 6.85 -9.82
CA GLY A 424 28.47 6.94 -11.16
C GLY A 424 29.96 6.68 -11.22
#